data_AF-A0A920TFX9-F1
#
_entry.id   AF-A0A920TFX9-F1
#
_cell.length_a   1.000
_cell.length_b   1.000
_cell.length_c   1.000
_cell.angle_alpha   90.00
_cell.angle_beta   90.00
_cell.angle_gamma   90.00
#
_symmetry.space_group_name_H-M   'P 1'
#
loop_
_entity.id
_entity.type
_entity.pdbx_description
1 polymer ?
#
loop_
_entity_poly.entity_id
_entity_poly.type
_entity_poly.pdbx_seq_one_letter_code
_entity_poly.pdbx_strand_id
1 'polypeptide(L)'
;MENTYQDLITDIQSKNPKISGKLEGGKKFKIKSDFKPAGDQPEAIKKLVQSANKGEFNQVLLGVTGSGKTFTMAKVIEATNRPGLIFWDQIKLLLPNFMGK
;
A
#
# COMPACT_ATOMS: atom_id res chain seq x y z
N MET A 1 30.77 -7.17 10.25
CA MET A 1 29.51 -6.66 10.81
C MET A 1 28.41 -7.21 9.94
N GLU A 2 27.73 -8.25 10.43
CA GLU A 2 26.52 -8.79 9.79
C GLU A 2 25.45 -7.70 9.77
N ASN A 3 24.83 -7.49 8.61
CA ASN A 3 23.77 -6.50 8.44
C ASN A 3 22.49 -7.06 9.06
N THR A 4 22.37 -6.90 10.38
CA THR A 4 21.29 -7.44 11.22
C THR A 4 19.89 -7.10 10.68
N TYR A 5 19.73 -5.99 9.97
CA TYR A 5 18.48 -5.62 9.29
C TYR A 5 18.14 -6.49 8.09
N GLN A 6 19.14 -6.89 7.30
CA GLN A 6 18.93 -7.76 6.14
C GLN A 6 18.58 -9.18 6.56
N ASP A 7 19.15 -9.65 7.67
CA ASP A 7 18.82 -10.95 8.25
C ASP A 7 17.37 -10.98 8.76
N LEU A 8 16.93 -9.90 9.44
CA LEU A 8 15.53 -9.75 9.87
C LEU A 8 14.55 -9.71 8.69
N ILE A 9 14.90 -9.02 7.59
CA ILE A 9 14.06 -8.99 6.39
C ILE A 9 13.99 -10.39 5.77
N THR A 10 15.11 -11.09 5.68
CA THR A 10 15.21 -12.45 5.12
C THR A 10 14.40 -13.45 5.94
N ASP A 11 14.44 -13.34 7.27
CA ASP A 11 13.69 -14.18 8.20
C ASP A 11 12.17 -13.92 8.15
N ILE A 12 11.76 -12.67 7.92
CA ILE A 12 10.34 -12.35 7.72
C ILE A 12 9.85 -12.94 6.39
N GLN A 13 10.66 -12.85 5.33
CA GLN A 13 10.34 -13.41 4.02
C GLN A 13 10.26 -14.95 4.04
N SER A 14 11.11 -15.62 4.82
CA SER A 14 11.14 -17.09 4.90
C SER A 14 9.94 -17.69 5.63
N LYS A 15 9.33 -16.94 6.56
CA LYS A 15 8.21 -17.41 7.39
C LYS A 15 6.89 -17.62 6.64
N ASN A 16 6.78 -17.16 5.38
CA ASN A 16 5.61 -17.30 4.49
C ASN A 16 4.27 -17.45 5.26
N PRO A 17 3.87 -16.42 6.02
CA PRO A 17 2.77 -16.54 6.96
C PRO A 17 1.50 -16.92 6.22
N LYS A 18 0.82 -17.98 6.69
CA LYS A 18 -0.48 -18.38 6.13
C LYS A 18 -1.45 -17.22 6.30
N ILE A 19 -1.75 -16.53 5.19
CA ILE A 19 -2.75 -15.47 5.15
C ILE A 19 -4.10 -16.12 5.45
N SER A 20 -4.57 -15.99 6.69
CA SER A 20 -5.89 -16.46 7.09
C SER A 20 -6.97 -15.60 6.42
N GLY A 21 -8.13 -16.20 6.19
CA GLY A 21 -9.28 -15.49 5.62
C GLY A 21 -9.73 -14.32 6.50
N LYS A 22 -10.42 -13.34 5.90
CA LYS A 22 -10.89 -12.14 6.59
C LYS A 22 -11.72 -12.50 7.84
N LEU A 23 -11.32 -11.97 9.00
CA LEU A 23 -11.92 -12.26 10.31
C LEU A 23 -13.32 -11.66 10.50
N GLU A 24 -13.72 -10.65 9.70
CA GLU A 24 -14.97 -9.90 9.87
C GLU A 24 -16.23 -10.55 9.25
N GLY A 25 -16.34 -11.88 9.24
CA GLY A 25 -17.57 -12.56 8.84
C GLY A 25 -18.00 -12.36 7.37
N GLY A 26 -17.03 -12.20 6.45
CA GLY A 26 -17.29 -12.18 5.01
C GLY A 26 -17.80 -10.86 4.42
N LYS A 27 -17.87 -9.76 5.19
CA LYS A 27 -18.22 -8.44 4.63
C LYS A 27 -17.13 -7.94 3.69
N LYS A 28 -17.48 -7.64 2.43
CA LYS A 28 -16.55 -7.06 1.46
C LYS A 28 -16.24 -5.61 1.83
N PHE A 29 -14.96 -5.25 1.83
CA PHE A 29 -14.55 -3.86 1.90
C PHE A 29 -14.93 -3.19 0.57
N LYS A 30 -15.62 -2.05 0.65
CA LYS A 30 -16.00 -1.25 -0.53
C LYS A 30 -15.74 0.22 -0.22
N ILE A 31 -15.07 0.90 -1.14
CA ILE A 31 -14.76 2.31 -1.00
C ILE A 31 -15.96 3.11 -1.48
N LYS A 32 -16.40 4.03 -0.62
CA LYS A 32 -17.33 5.09 -1.00
C LYS A 32 -16.52 6.32 -1.41
N SER A 33 -16.52 6.64 -2.69
CA SER A 33 -15.80 7.77 -3.26
C SER A 33 -16.38 8.13 -4.62
N ASP A 34 -16.47 9.42 -4.92
CA ASP A 34 -16.84 9.91 -6.25
C ASP A 34 -15.63 9.93 -7.20
N PHE A 35 -14.42 9.78 -6.67
CA PHE A 35 -13.19 9.71 -7.46
C PHE A 35 -13.08 8.38 -8.20
N LYS A 36 -12.69 8.47 -9.47
CA LYS A 36 -12.31 7.32 -10.30
C LYS A 36 -10.80 7.31 -10.47
N PRO A 37 -10.16 6.12 -10.55
CA PRO A 37 -8.75 6.03 -10.87
C PRO A 37 -8.44 6.74 -12.19
N ALA A 38 -7.40 7.58 -12.20
CA ALA A 38 -7.01 8.37 -13.36
C ALA A 38 -5.47 8.39 -13.53
N GLY A 39 -4.99 8.78 -14.72
CA GLY A 39 -3.57 8.72 -15.05
C GLY A 39 -3.03 7.29 -14.91
N ASP A 40 -1.90 7.15 -14.21
CA ASP A 40 -1.21 5.85 -14.02
C ASP A 40 -1.82 5.00 -12.88
N GLN A 41 -2.81 5.54 -12.14
CA GLN A 41 -3.42 4.82 -11.02
C GLN A 41 -4.03 3.47 -11.41
N PRO A 42 -4.80 3.31 -12.51
CA PRO A 42 -5.40 2.03 -12.88
C PRO A 42 -4.35 0.93 -13.09
N GLU A 43 -3.23 1.26 -13.72
CA GLU A 43 -2.14 0.32 -13.97
C GLU A 43 -1.40 -0.04 -12.68
N ALA A 44 -1.09 0.95 -11.85
CA ALA A 44 -0.48 0.74 -10.55
C ALA A 44 -1.33 -0.17 -9.65
N ILE A 45 -2.66 0.06 -9.60
CA ILE A 45 -3.60 -0.79 -8.86
C ILE A 45 -3.55 -2.22 -9.40
N LYS A 46 -3.65 -2.39 -10.73
CA LYS A 46 -3.63 -3.72 -11.36
C LYS A 46 -2.35 -4.49 -11.02
N LYS A 47 -1.20 -3.85 -11.12
CA LYS A 47 0.10 -4.46 -10.81
C LYS A 47 0.19 -4.88 -9.34
N LEU A 48 -0.18 -3.99 -8.42
CA LEU A 48 -0.13 -4.27 -6.98
C LEU A 48 -1.08 -5.40 -6.59
N VAL A 49 -2.29 -5.44 -7.15
CA VAL A 49 -3.25 -6.53 -6.93
C VAL A 49 -2.73 -7.86 -7.46
N GLN A 50 -2.14 -7.87 -8.65
CA GLN A 50 -1.57 -9.09 -9.23
C GLN A 50 -0.41 -9.64 -8.38
N SER A 51 0.54 -8.79 -8.01
CA SER A 51 1.66 -9.16 -7.14
C SER A 51 1.17 -9.63 -5.77
N ALA A 52 0.18 -8.96 -5.16
CA ALA A 52 -0.40 -9.40 -3.90
C ALA A 52 -1.07 -10.79 -4.01
N ASN A 53 -1.76 -11.06 -5.12
CA ASN A 53 -2.38 -12.36 -5.37
C ASN A 53 -1.36 -13.48 -5.62
N LYS A 54 -0.17 -13.15 -6.15
CA LYS A 54 0.97 -14.08 -6.28
C LYS A 54 1.69 -14.38 -4.97
N GLY A 55 1.34 -13.69 -3.88
CA GLY A 55 2.00 -13.84 -2.58
C GLY A 55 3.27 -13.02 -2.43
N GLU A 56 3.49 -12.01 -3.29
CA GLU A 56 4.61 -11.08 -3.13
C GLU A 56 4.35 -10.15 -1.94
N PHE A 57 5.20 -10.25 -0.90
CA PHE A 57 5.03 -9.52 0.36
C PHE A 57 5.53 -8.07 0.29
N ASN A 58 6.59 -7.80 -0.47
CA ASN A 58 7.25 -6.50 -0.49
C ASN A 58 7.03 -5.82 -1.84
N GLN A 59 6.23 -4.75 -1.84
CA GLN A 59 5.89 -3.99 -3.05
C GLN A 59 6.01 -2.49 -2.79
N VAL A 60 6.49 -1.74 -3.78
CA VAL A 60 6.67 -0.29 -3.68
C VAL A 60 5.71 0.42 -4.61
N LEU A 61 4.88 1.32 -4.06
CA LEU A 61 4.07 2.25 -4.84
C LEU A 61 4.83 3.57 -4.99
N LEU A 62 5.51 3.75 -6.12
CA LEU A 62 6.15 5.01 -6.47
C LEU A 62 5.09 6.01 -6.95
N GLY A 63 5.07 7.19 -6.35
CA GLY A 63 4.15 8.25 -6.77
C GLY A 63 4.55 9.62 -6.22
N VAL A 64 4.39 10.64 -7.04
CA VAL A 64 4.64 12.04 -6.66
C VAL A 64 3.66 12.52 -5.57
N THR A 65 3.94 13.65 -4.91
CA THR A 65 3.00 14.22 -3.94
C THR A 65 1.71 14.65 -4.66
N GLY A 66 0.54 14.41 -4.07
CA GLY A 66 -0.75 14.78 -4.67
C GLY A 66 -1.31 13.80 -5.71
N SER A 67 -0.57 12.75 -6.11
CA SER A 67 -1.05 11.74 -7.08
C SER A 67 -2.10 10.76 -6.54
N GLY A 68 -2.62 10.96 -5.33
CA GLY A 68 -3.66 10.12 -4.76
C GLY A 68 -3.19 8.74 -4.27
N LYS A 69 -1.94 8.60 -3.79
CA LYS A 69 -1.40 7.31 -3.28
C LYS A 69 -2.32 6.60 -2.29
N THR A 70 -2.98 7.34 -1.39
CA THR A 70 -3.97 6.78 -0.45
C THR A 70 -5.17 6.17 -1.16
N PHE A 71 -5.71 6.84 -2.18
CA PHE A 71 -6.82 6.34 -2.97
C PHE A 71 -6.43 5.09 -3.76
N THR A 72 -5.24 5.11 -4.38
CA THR A 72 -4.65 3.94 -5.06
C THR A 72 -4.56 2.75 -4.11
N MET A 73 -4.00 2.93 -2.92
CA MET A 73 -3.83 1.85 -1.95
C MET A 73 -5.17 1.33 -1.40
N ALA A 74 -6.13 2.23 -1.15
CA ALA A 74 -7.47 1.83 -0.77
C ALA A 74 -8.08 0.92 -1.87
N LYS A 75 -7.96 1.29 -3.15
CA LYS A 75 -8.47 0.48 -4.26
C LYS A 75 -7.82 -0.91 -4.35
N VAL A 76 -6.54 -1.01 -4.00
CA VAL A 76 -5.84 -2.31 -3.88
C VAL A 76 -6.44 -3.15 -2.75
N ILE A 77 -6.73 -2.55 -1.59
CA ILE A 77 -7.36 -3.24 -0.45
C ILE A 77 -8.80 -3.67 -0.79
N GLU A 78 -9.56 -2.83 -1.50
CA GLU A 78 -10.89 -3.18 -2.03
C GLU A 78 -10.84 -4.36 -3.01
N ALA A 79 -9.88 -4.36 -3.93
CA ALA A 79 -9.75 -5.45 -4.91
C ALA A 79 -9.30 -6.77 -4.26
N THR A 80 -8.36 -6.72 -3.31
CA THR A 80 -7.83 -7.91 -2.64
C THR A 80 -8.74 -8.42 -1.52
N ASN A 81 -9.55 -7.54 -0.91
CA ASN A 81 -10.43 -7.86 0.22
C ASN A 81 -9.71 -8.54 1.41
N ARG A 82 -8.41 -8.28 1.55
CA ARG A 82 -7.59 -8.81 2.65
C ARG A 82 -7.57 -7.81 3.81
N PRO A 83 -7.60 -8.28 5.07
CA PRO A 83 -7.24 -7.44 6.21
C PRO A 83 -5.85 -6.82 5.97
N GLY A 84 -5.73 -5.51 6.11
CA GLY A 84 -4.49 -4.79 5.88
C GLY A 84 -4.29 -3.74 6.97
N LEU A 85 -3.08 -3.65 7.48
CA LEU A 85 -2.65 -2.58 8.37
C LEU A 85 -1.87 -1.56 7.55
N ILE A 86 -2.31 -0.30 7.58
CA ILE A 86 -1.59 0.80 6.95
C ILE A 86 -0.87 1.56 8.06
N PHE A 87 0.45 1.57 8.01
CA PHE A 87 1.24 2.53 8.79
C PHE A 87 1.30 3.84 8.01
N TRP A 88 0.87 4.92 8.64
CA TRP A 88 0.92 6.26 8.07
C TRP A 88 1.87 7.11 8.91
N ASP A 89 3.04 7.41 8.36
CA ASP A 89 3.89 8.49 8.83
C ASP A 89 4.06 9.51 7.70
N GLN A 90 3.14 10.46 7.63
CA GLN A 90 3.27 11.62 6.75
C GLN A 90 3.10 12.88 7.60
N ILE A 91 4.07 13.18 8.46
CA ILE A 91 4.34 14.57 8.83
C ILE A 91 5.05 15.20 7.63
N LYS A 92 4.28 15.79 6.72
CA LYS A 92 4.83 16.76 5.78
C LYS A 92 5.05 18.06 6.56
N LEU A 93 6.24 18.25 7.12
CA LEU A 93 6.71 19.59 7.48
C LEU A 93 6.90 20.35 6.16
N LEU A 94 5.89 21.15 5.80
CA LEU A 94 6.07 22.20 4.82
C LEU A 94 7.03 23.22 5.44
N LEU A 95 8.28 23.22 4.99
CA LEU A 95 9.19 24.33 5.26
C LEU A 95 8.57 25.59 4.64
N PRO A 96 8.33 26.67 5.41
CA PRO A 96 7.85 27.91 4.86
C PRO A 96 8.99 28.59 4.11
N ASN A 97 9.06 28.37 2.81
CA ASN A 97 9.73 29.26 1.85
C ASN A 97 8.79 29.46 0.66
N PHE A 98 7.71 30.18 0.93
CA PHE A 98 6.90 30.81 -0.09
C PHE A 98 6.50 32.20 0.39
N MET A 99 7.47 33.11 0.38
CA MET A 99 7.18 34.51 0.19
C MET A 99 8.30 35.09 -0.66
N GLY A 100 8.00 35.23 -1.95
CA GLY A 100 8.70 36.19 -2.77
C GLY A 100 8.46 37.57 -2.18
N LYS A 101 9.51 38.11 -1.56
CA LYS A 101 9.99 39.47 -1.73
C LYS A 101 11.52 39.41 -1.71
#